data_AF-A0A938VLH9-F1
#
_entry.id   AF-A0A938VLH9-F1
#
_cell.length_a   1.000
_cell.length_b   1.000
_cell.length_c   1.000
_cell.angle_alpha   90.00
_cell.angle_beta   90.00
_cell.angle_gamma   90.00
#
_symmetry.space_group_name_H-M   'P 1'
#
loop_
_entity.id
_entity.type
_entity.pdbx_description
1 polymer ?
#
loop_
_entity_poly.entity_id
_entity_poly.type
_entity_poly.pdbx_seq_one_letter_code
_entity_poly.pdbx_strand_id
1 'polypeptide(L)'
;MAGILILLVIGFAWLGAVVVWLVGDQRPKAQHWLAFGFSALAGISSLLLLTTIDSRPALDLWFGPAFGSLTLVPDGLAVSLTVIATVIGSLAVLFSMDYMRGEAQLGRYYFLVLFFIGAMAGL
;
A
#
# COMPACT_ATOMS: atom_id res chain seq x y z
N MET A 1 0.64 14.13 -12.11
CA MET A 1 -0.29 13.91 -10.98
C MET A 1 -0.46 12.44 -10.69
N ALA A 2 -0.87 11.61 -11.67
CA ALA A 2 -1.01 10.15 -11.50
C ALA A 2 0.26 9.47 -10.93
N GLY A 3 1.45 9.78 -11.45
CA GLY A 3 2.70 9.20 -10.95
C GLY A 3 2.95 9.44 -9.45
N ILE A 4 2.58 10.61 -8.92
CA ILE A 4 2.71 10.91 -7.49
C ILE A 4 1.73 10.03 -6.69
N LEU A 5 0.48 9.92 -7.14
CA LEU A 5 -0.52 9.08 -6.48
C LEU A 5 -0.12 7.60 -6.48
N ILE A 6 0.42 7.08 -7.59
CA ILE A 6 0.96 5.72 -7.67
C ILE A 6 2.07 5.51 -6.61
N LEU A 7 3.04 6.42 -6.55
CA LEU A 7 4.12 6.36 -5.56
C LEU A 7 3.61 6.49 -4.12
N LEU A 8 2.56 7.29 -3.88
CA LEU A 8 1.94 7.40 -2.56
C LEU A 8 1.20 6.13 -2.15
N VAL A 9 0.45 5.49 -3.06
CA VAL A 9 -0.25 4.23 -2.77
C VAL A 9 0.76 3.15 -2.34
N ILE A 10 1.79 2.94 -3.15
CA ILE A 10 2.83 1.93 -2.88
C ILE A 10 3.66 2.34 -1.65
N GLY A 11 4.07 3.61 -1.62
CA GLY A 11 4.94 4.18 -0.59
C GLY A 11 4.30 4.17 0.79
N PHE A 12 3.03 4.54 0.94
CA PHE A 12 2.35 4.49 2.23
C PHE A 12 2.24 3.06 2.77
N ALA A 13 1.92 2.09 1.93
CA ALA A 13 1.84 0.69 2.34
C ALA A 13 3.21 0.16 2.79
N TRP A 14 4.27 0.35 1.99
CA TRP A 14 5.61 -0.14 2.35
C TRP A 14 6.26 0.64 3.51
N LEU A 15 6.11 1.96 3.54
CA LEU A 15 6.60 2.77 4.66
C LEU A 15 5.87 2.38 5.95
N GLY A 16 4.55 2.15 5.88
CA GLY A 16 3.78 1.63 6.99
C GLY A 16 4.27 0.28 7.48
N ALA A 17 4.59 -0.65 6.57
CA ALA A 17 5.16 -1.95 6.92
C ALA A 17 6.44 -1.79 7.75
N VAL A 18 7.37 -0.97 7.28
CA VAL A 18 8.65 -0.71 7.96
C VAL A 18 8.43 0.01 9.30
N VAL A 19 7.59 1.05 9.34
CA VAL A 19 7.32 1.81 10.57
C VAL A 19 6.67 0.94 11.64
N VAL A 20 5.67 0.13 11.30
CA VAL A 20 5.00 -0.76 12.27
C VAL A 20 5.95 -1.83 12.80
N TRP A 21 6.82 -2.36 11.94
CA TRP A 21 7.86 -3.29 12.36
C TRP A 21 8.87 -2.65 13.32
N LEU A 22 9.32 -1.41 13.04
CA LEU A 22 10.27 -0.67 13.87
C LEU A 22 9.73 -0.28 15.25
N VAL A 23 8.41 -0.06 15.38
CA VAL A 23 7.78 0.26 16.68
C VAL A 23 7.96 -0.87 17.69
N GLY A 24 8.06 -2.11 17.21
CA GLY A 24 8.25 -3.29 18.03
C GLY A 24 7.02 -3.67 18.88
N ASP A 25 7.02 -4.91 19.37
CA ASP A 25 5.85 -5.53 20.02
C ASP A 25 5.55 -4.99 21.43
N GLN A 26 6.33 -4.03 21.92
CA GLN A 26 6.10 -3.39 23.22
C GLN A 26 4.93 -2.40 23.20
N ARG A 27 4.43 -2.02 22.02
CA ARG A 27 3.38 -1.00 21.86
C ARG A 27 2.27 -1.48 20.92
N PRO A 28 1.47 -2.49 21.31
CA PRO A 28 0.46 -3.11 20.44
C PRO A 28 -0.57 -2.10 19.92
N LYS A 29 -1.05 -1.19 20.79
CA LYS A 29 -1.98 -0.12 20.40
C LYS A 29 -1.42 0.78 19.29
N ALA A 30 -0.14 1.11 19.36
CA ALA A 30 0.51 1.94 18.33
C ALA A 30 0.65 1.18 17.02
N GLN A 31 0.99 -0.11 17.05
CA GLN A 31 1.11 -0.95 15.86
C GLN A 31 -0.23 -1.04 15.10
N HIS A 32 -1.34 -1.29 15.80
CA HIS A 32 -2.68 -1.34 15.20
C HIS A 32 -3.04 -0.02 14.50
N TRP A 33 -2.92 1.11 15.21
CA TRP A 33 -3.30 2.43 14.68
C TRP A 33 -2.38 2.91 13.56
N LEU A 34 -1.07 2.63 13.64
CA LEU A 34 -0.13 2.96 12.57
C LEU A 34 -0.43 2.13 11.32
N ALA A 35 -0.65 0.82 11.47
CA ALA A 35 -0.98 -0.04 10.35
C ALA A 35 -2.25 0.43 9.63
N PHE A 36 -3.31 0.71 10.40
CA PHE A 36 -4.55 1.24 9.85
C PHE A 36 -4.36 2.62 9.19
N GLY A 37 -3.61 3.52 9.82
CA GLY A 37 -3.33 4.85 9.27
C GLY A 37 -2.65 4.78 7.91
N PHE A 38 -1.60 3.96 7.78
CA PHE A 38 -0.89 3.79 6.51
C PHE A 38 -1.72 3.07 5.45
N SER A 39 -2.47 2.02 5.81
CA SER A 39 -3.36 1.35 4.85
C SER A 39 -4.50 2.26 4.38
N ALA A 40 -5.04 3.09 5.27
CA ALA A 40 -6.10 4.04 4.94
C ALA A 40 -5.57 5.15 4.02
N LEU A 41 -4.37 5.68 4.27
CA LEU A 41 -3.73 6.66 3.38
C LEU A 41 -3.46 6.08 1.99
N ALA A 42 -3.04 4.82 1.90
CA ALA A 42 -2.90 4.12 0.62
C ALA A 42 -4.25 3.94 -0.09
N GLY A 43 -5.29 3.51 0.64
CA GLY A 43 -6.66 3.40 0.14
C GLY A 43 -7.23 4.72 -0.38
N ILE A 44 -7.10 5.82 0.39
CA ILE A 44 -7.53 7.16 -0.03
C ILE A 44 -6.77 7.60 -1.29
N SER A 45 -5.46 7.39 -1.32
CA SER A 45 -4.64 7.73 -2.50
C SER A 45 -5.07 6.96 -3.75
N SER A 46 -5.45 5.68 -3.60
CA SER A 46 -5.98 4.89 -4.72
C SER A 46 -7.36 5.34 -5.19
N LEU A 47 -8.23 5.81 -4.30
CA LEU A 47 -9.52 6.38 -4.71
C LEU A 47 -9.33 7.66 -5.52
N LEU A 48 -8.30 8.46 -5.19
CA LEU A 48 -7.94 9.63 -5.99
C LEU A 48 -7.42 9.25 -7.39
N LEU A 49 -6.81 8.06 -7.57
CA LEU A 49 -6.36 7.59 -8.89
C LEU A 49 -7.51 7.42 -9.90
N LEU A 50 -8.74 7.19 -9.44
CA LEU A 50 -9.93 7.12 -10.30
C LEU A 50 -10.14 8.41 -11.10
N THR A 51 -9.64 9.54 -10.61
CA THR A 51 -9.73 10.85 -11.30
C THR A 51 -8.61 11.07 -12.32
N THR A 52 -7.65 10.15 -12.43
CA THR A 52 -6.43 10.29 -13.24
C THR A 52 -6.21 9.15 -14.22
N ILE A 53 -7.28 8.45 -14.60
CA ILE A 53 -7.21 7.33 -15.55
C ILE A 53 -6.72 7.83 -16.90
N ASP A 54 -5.66 7.23 -17.42
CA ASP A 54 -5.08 7.53 -18.74
C ASP A 54 -4.41 6.27 -19.29
N SER A 55 -4.36 6.14 -20.62
CA SER A 55 -3.71 5.00 -21.30
C SER A 55 -2.21 5.24 -21.53
N ARG A 56 -1.69 6.40 -21.12
CA ARG A 56 -0.26 6.75 -21.25
C ARG A 56 0.51 6.43 -19.96
N PRO A 57 1.80 6.05 -20.06
CA PRO A 57 2.64 5.88 -18.88
C PRO A 57 2.69 7.14 -18.02
N ALA A 58 2.36 7.00 -16.74
CA ALA A 58 2.47 8.07 -15.76
C ALA A 58 3.88 8.15 -15.15
N LEU A 59 4.59 7.01 -15.13
CA LEU A 59 5.99 6.88 -14.75
C LEU A 59 6.68 5.97 -15.76
N ASP A 60 7.91 6.33 -16.11
CA ASP A 60 8.81 5.55 -16.97
C ASP A 60 10.20 5.58 -16.32
N LEU A 61 10.64 4.43 -15.83
CA LEU A 61 11.91 4.25 -15.14
C LEU A 61 12.84 3.39 -16.00
N TRP A 62 13.87 4.01 -16.55
CA TRP A 62 14.87 3.31 -17.36
C TRP A 62 15.91 2.59 -16.50
N PHE A 63 16.00 1.26 -16.62
CA PHE A 63 16.94 0.41 -15.88
C PHE A 63 18.15 -0.04 -16.72
N GLY A 64 18.36 0.59 -17.89
CA GLY A 64 19.49 0.28 -18.77
C GLY A 64 19.19 -0.79 -19.82
N PRO A 65 20.16 -1.08 -20.71
CA PRO A 65 19.94 -1.91 -21.90
C PRO A 65 19.53 -3.36 -21.61
N ALA A 66 19.92 -3.89 -20.44
CA ALA A 66 19.61 -5.28 -20.05
C ALA A 66 18.19 -5.47 -19.52
N PHE A 67 17.60 -4.43 -18.89
CA PHE A 67 16.31 -4.52 -18.20
C PHE A 67 15.20 -3.70 -18.86
N GLY A 68 15.55 -2.71 -19.69
CA GLY A 68 14.59 -1.85 -20.36
C GLY A 68 13.95 -0.81 -19.44
N SER A 69 12.75 -0.36 -19.82
CA SER A 69 11.93 0.61 -19.09
C SER A 69 10.84 -0.08 -18.25
N LEU A 70 10.74 0.27 -16.97
CA LEU A 70 9.59 -0.03 -16.14
C LEU A 70 8.59 1.11 -16.25
N THR A 71 7.45 0.85 -16.91
CA THR A 71 6.38 1.82 -17.07
C THR A 71 5.21 1.51 -16.16
N LEU A 72 4.71 2.51 -15.43
CA LEU A 72 3.48 2.40 -14.64
C LEU A 72 2.37 3.20 -15.35
N VAL A 73 1.33 2.50 -15.78
CA VAL A 73 0.21 3.06 -16.54
C VAL A 73 -1.05 3.00 -15.66
N PRO A 74 -1.68 4.14 -15.35
CA PRO A 74 -2.91 4.18 -14.55
C PRO A 74 -4.14 3.94 -15.45
N ASP A 75 -4.17 2.82 -16.17
CA ASP A 75 -5.35 2.49 -16.98
C ASP A 75 -6.54 2.08 -16.10
N GLY A 76 -7.73 2.00 -16.69
CA GLY A 76 -8.95 1.71 -15.94
C GLY A 76 -8.93 0.36 -15.21
N LEU A 77 -8.27 -0.66 -15.75
CA LEU A 77 -8.15 -1.97 -15.11
C LEU A 77 -7.14 -1.91 -13.96
N ALA A 78 -5.95 -1.36 -14.20
CA ALA A 78 -4.90 -1.23 -13.19
C ALA A 78 -5.38 -0.41 -11.97
N VAL A 79 -6.04 0.73 -12.22
CA VAL A 79 -6.60 1.57 -11.16
C VAL A 79 -7.71 0.83 -10.39
N SER A 80 -8.59 0.11 -11.08
CA SER A 80 -9.66 -0.66 -10.42
C SER A 80 -9.11 -1.75 -9.50
N LEU A 81 -8.12 -2.53 -9.97
CA LEU A 81 -7.47 -3.56 -9.17
C LEU A 81 -6.71 -2.95 -7.98
N THR A 82 -6.04 -1.83 -8.19
CA THR A 82 -5.34 -1.08 -7.13
C THR A 82 -6.32 -0.67 -6.03
N VAL A 83 -7.46 -0.07 -6.40
CA VAL A 83 -8.51 0.34 -5.45
C VAL A 83 -9.06 -0.86 -4.68
N ILE A 84 -9.34 -1.98 -5.36
CA ILE A 84 -9.83 -3.20 -4.71
C ILE A 84 -8.80 -3.69 -3.69
N ALA A 85 -7.53 -3.79 -4.08
CA ALA A 85 -6.46 -4.30 -3.22
C ALA A 85 -6.23 -3.42 -1.97
N THR A 86 -6.19 -2.10 -2.15
CA THR A 86 -5.88 -1.17 -1.05
C THR A 86 -7.09 -0.91 -0.14
N VAL A 87 -8.30 -0.79 -0.67
CA VAL A 87 -9.50 -0.55 0.13
C VAL A 87 -9.87 -1.81 0.91
N ILE A 88 -9.94 -2.97 0.25
CA ILE A 88 -10.21 -4.23 0.96
C ILE A 88 -9.06 -4.53 1.92
N GLY A 89 -7.81 -4.31 1.52
CA GLY A 89 -6.65 -4.43 2.39
C GLY A 89 -6.75 -3.55 3.64
N SER A 90 -7.15 -2.29 3.49
CA SER A 90 -7.33 -1.38 4.62
C SER A 90 -8.50 -1.78 5.53
N LEU A 91 -9.59 -2.29 4.97
CA LEU A 91 -10.70 -2.83 5.77
C LEU A 91 -10.29 -4.10 6.52
N ALA A 92 -9.48 -4.97 5.91
CA ALA A 92 -8.91 -6.13 6.57
C ALA A 92 -7.97 -5.72 7.72
N VAL A 93 -7.14 -4.68 7.53
CA VAL A 93 -6.32 -4.10 8.60
C VAL A 93 -7.19 -3.53 9.73
N LEU A 94 -8.26 -2.79 9.42
CA LEU A 94 -9.19 -2.28 10.42
C LEU A 94 -9.83 -3.42 11.24
N PHE A 95 -10.33 -4.45 10.55
CA PHE A 95 -10.89 -5.65 11.20
C PHE A 95 -9.85 -6.36 12.08
N SER A 96 -8.60 -6.43 11.62
CA SER A 96 -7.52 -7.08 12.36
C SER A 96 -7.19 -6.42 13.71
N MET A 97 -7.56 -5.14 13.91
CA MET A 97 -7.26 -4.41 15.15
C MET A 97 -7.91 -5.06 16.37
N ASP A 98 -9.18 -5.47 16.24
CA ASP A 98 -9.89 -6.17 17.30
C ASP A 98 -9.65 -7.68 17.23
N TYR A 99 -9.51 -8.24 16.02
CA TYR A 99 -9.29 -9.68 15.83
C TYR A 99 -7.94 -10.16 16.41
N MET A 100 -6.86 -9.38 16.24
CA MET A 100 -5.51 -9.74 16.72
C MET A 100 -5.21 -9.16 18.12
N ARG A 101 -6.23 -8.69 18.84
CA ARG A 101 -6.03 -8.05 20.15
C ARG A 101 -5.49 -9.06 21.17
N GLY A 102 -4.31 -8.77 21.71
CA GLY A 102 -3.65 -9.63 22.71
C GLY A 102 -2.74 -10.71 22.13
N GLU A 103 -2.66 -10.81 20.80
CA GLU A 103 -1.73 -11.72 20.12
C GLU A 103 -0.29 -11.20 20.15
N ALA A 104 0.66 -12.14 20.09
CA ALA A 104 2.07 -11.83 19.98
C ALA A 104 2.50 -11.54 18.53
N GLN A 105 3.65 -10.89 18.34
CA GLN A 105 4.26 -10.66 17.02
C GLN A 105 3.42 -9.84 16.03
N LEU A 106 2.65 -8.86 16.55
CA LEU A 106 1.86 -7.93 15.75
C LEU A 106 2.71 -7.19 14.71
N GLY A 107 3.98 -6.88 15.04
CA GLY A 107 4.88 -6.22 14.10
C GLY A 107 5.11 -7.04 12.83
N ARG A 108 5.31 -8.37 12.97
CA ARG A 108 5.48 -9.28 11.83
C ARG A 108 4.19 -9.39 11.01
N TYR A 109 3.06 -9.54 11.70
CA TYR A 109 1.76 -9.63 11.03
C TYR A 109 1.48 -8.40 10.16
N TYR A 110 1.56 -7.21 10.76
CA TYR A 110 1.28 -5.97 10.04
C TYR A 110 2.31 -5.63 8.97
N PHE A 111 3.59 -5.95 9.20
CA PHE A 111 4.61 -5.83 8.16
C PHE A 111 4.21 -6.62 6.91
N LEU A 112 3.87 -7.90 7.07
CA LEU A 112 3.53 -8.77 5.94
C LEU A 112 2.25 -8.31 5.23
N VAL A 113 1.22 -7.92 5.98
CA VAL A 113 -0.05 -7.44 5.40
C VAL A 113 0.16 -6.15 4.61
N LEU A 114 0.86 -5.17 5.18
CA LEU A 114 1.11 -3.89 4.51
C LEU A 114 2.07 -4.03 3.32
N PHE A 115 3.09 -4.88 3.45
CA PHE A 115 3.99 -5.20 2.36
C PHE A 115 3.25 -5.85 1.19
N PHE A 116 2.34 -6.78 1.49
CA PHE A 116 1.48 -7.42 0.49
C PHE A 116 0.56 -6.41 -0.22
N ILE A 117 -0.09 -5.51 0.52
CA ILE A 117 -0.94 -4.46 -0.07
C ILE A 117 -0.14 -3.58 -1.04
N GLY A 118 1.06 -3.14 -0.63
CA GLY A 118 1.92 -2.32 -1.49
C GLY A 118 2.44 -3.07 -2.71
N ALA A 119 2.80 -4.35 -2.56
CA ALA A 119 3.24 -5.17 -3.68
C ALA A 119 2.09 -5.39 -4.69
N MET A 120 0.88 -5.71 -4.21
CA MET A 120 -0.30 -5.87 -5.07
C MET A 120 -0.67 -4.60 -5.84
N ALA A 121 -0.45 -3.41 -5.25
CA ALA A 121 -0.68 -2.14 -5.92
C ALA A 121 0.42 -1.76 -6.93
N GLY A 122 1.60 -2.39 -6.85
CA GLY A 122 2.74 -2.13 -7.73
C GLY A 122 2.96 -3.20 -8.82
N LEU A 123 2.12 -4.25 -8.84
CA LEU A 123 2.09 -5.29 -9.87
C LEU A 123 1.31 -4.81 -11.10
#